data_AF-A0A377JIS3-F1
#
_entry.id   AF-A0A377JIS3-F1
#
_cell.length_a   1.000
_cell.length_b   1.000
_cell.length_c   1.000
_cell.angle_alpha   90.00
_cell.angle_beta   90.00
_cell.angle_gamma   90.00
#
_symmetry.space_group_name_H-M   'P 1'
#
loop_
_entity.id
_entity.type
_entity.pdbx_description
1 polymer ?
#
loop_
_entity_poly.entity_id
_entity_poly.type
_entity_poly.pdbx_seq_one_letter_code
_entity_poly.pdbx_strand_id
1 'polypeptide(L)'
;MTITFADLAKIYRQSEFVENSDKAIFCSNSAEDVELLKFLSSDEHYDESGIQTDSNELEANHAIPLVIGSPALALGRLYDDFEGFVKGDMTHLHNPKMSNKPYFIKSENIAFDDVEKPQYLLNYEGIKAFLYQLISMASYSDNVNKKLIFFSKKTFELSIDVPKQLSSFCDSLQELDSQQLQLMLDFGDWLNDEETSSHIDEKKSILAFVFADTLPQGASIIDVLQQIAQIDEAVRKQYALYMENFSYEKFVKKLTENSEKFVSRVNDSISKMLPQFLGLPLLTAIPTSLKSGDNWLVYVALCFYCAMCFLGLTYQKQVLDNLRNDVEQFEQKGKVPVQLKPDWQKDKEKIETLLKKQEMLYWLLLVVVGSCFFYAFTKFCLYLHIIEVVYG
;
A
#
# COMPACT_ATOMS: atom_id res chain seq x y z
N MET A 1 38.27 12.72 32.91
CA MET A 1 37.65 11.50 32.34
C MET A 1 36.20 11.87 32.08
N THR A 2 35.58 11.52 30.96
CA THR A 2 34.16 11.86 30.70
C THR A 2 33.26 10.79 31.29
N ILE A 3 32.26 11.20 32.08
CA ILE A 3 31.29 10.28 32.69
C ILE A 3 30.39 9.69 31.62
N THR A 4 30.09 8.40 31.73
CA THR A 4 29.13 7.71 30.88
C THR A 4 27.96 7.17 31.70
N PHE A 5 26.85 6.85 31.04
CA PHE A 5 25.71 6.23 31.74
C PHE A 5 26.05 4.83 32.27
N ALA A 6 26.95 4.10 31.60
CA ALA A 6 27.40 2.79 32.06
C ALA A 6 28.10 2.88 33.43
N ASP A 7 28.84 3.98 33.66
CA ASP A 7 29.45 4.27 34.96
C ASP A 7 28.41 4.45 36.06
N LEU A 8 27.35 5.21 35.77
CA LEU A 8 26.22 5.39 36.69
C LEU A 8 25.49 4.07 36.96
N ALA A 9 25.15 3.33 35.91
CA ALA A 9 24.45 2.05 36.00
C ALA A 9 25.24 1.04 36.84
N LYS A 10 26.59 1.06 36.77
CA LYS A 10 27.45 0.23 37.60
C LYS A 10 27.27 0.53 39.10
N ILE A 11 27.21 1.80 39.48
CA ILE A 11 26.93 2.21 40.88
C ILE A 11 25.50 1.85 41.27
N TYR A 12 24.52 2.13 40.41
CA TYR A 12 23.11 1.86 40.70
C TYR A 12 22.83 0.38 40.95
N ARG A 13 23.41 -0.53 40.17
CA ARG A 13 23.24 -1.98 40.36
C ARG A 13 23.76 -2.52 41.68
N GLN A 14 24.78 -1.85 42.23
CA GLN A 14 25.43 -2.21 43.49
C GLN A 14 24.86 -1.43 44.69
N SER A 15 23.82 -0.64 44.44
CA SER A 15 23.15 0.18 45.44
C SER A 15 21.80 -0.43 45.82
N GLU A 16 21.58 -0.61 47.11
CA GLU A 16 20.26 -0.92 47.66
C GLU A 16 19.52 0.40 47.91
N PHE A 17 18.55 0.71 47.04
CA PHE A 17 17.74 1.93 47.16
C PHE A 17 16.72 1.82 48.30
N VAL A 18 16.58 2.89 49.07
CA VAL A 18 15.51 3.02 50.06
C VAL A 18 14.23 3.41 49.34
N GLU A 19 13.14 2.66 49.57
CA GLU A 19 11.84 2.91 48.93
C GLU A 19 11.39 4.38 49.07
N ASN A 20 10.88 4.95 47.98
CA ASN A 20 10.35 6.31 47.91
C ASN A 20 11.32 7.40 48.39
N SER A 21 12.62 7.20 48.17
CA SER A 21 13.68 8.08 48.65
C SER A 21 14.88 8.08 47.70
N ASP A 22 15.62 9.19 47.69
CA ASP A 22 16.90 9.30 46.95
C ASP A 22 18.06 8.61 47.68
N LYS A 23 17.84 8.16 48.92
CA LYS A 23 18.86 7.45 49.70
C LYS A 23 19.09 6.05 49.17
N ALA A 24 20.34 5.63 49.13
CA ALA A 24 20.74 4.27 48.82
C ALA A 24 21.92 3.83 49.69
N ILE A 25 22.14 2.53 49.78
CA ILE A 25 23.32 1.95 50.43
C ILE A 25 24.13 1.24 49.37
N PHE A 26 25.33 1.74 49.09
CA PHE A 26 26.24 1.12 48.15
C PHE A 26 27.15 0.13 48.85
N CYS A 27 27.20 -1.09 48.32
CA CYS A 27 28.03 -2.18 48.82
C CYS A 27 28.81 -2.78 47.66
N SER A 28 30.12 -2.52 47.59
CA SER A 28 31.00 -3.17 46.61
C SER A 28 32.28 -3.71 47.25
N ASN A 29 32.73 -4.83 46.70
CA ASN A 29 33.91 -5.55 47.13
C ASN A 29 35.16 -5.11 46.34
N SER A 30 34.95 -4.29 45.29
CA SER A 30 35.96 -3.86 44.34
C SER A 30 36.49 -2.48 44.66
N ALA A 31 37.82 -2.34 44.74
CA ALA A 31 38.47 -1.05 44.91
C ALA A 31 38.21 -0.11 43.72
N GLU A 32 38.11 -0.66 42.49
CA GLU A 32 37.82 0.12 41.29
C GLU A 32 36.43 0.76 41.33
N ASP A 33 35.44 0.08 41.93
CA ASP A 33 34.08 0.58 42.03
C ASP A 33 33.98 1.71 43.06
N VAL A 34 34.78 1.63 44.12
CA VAL A 34 34.92 2.69 45.13
C VAL A 34 35.66 3.90 44.56
N GLU A 35 36.68 3.71 43.71
CA GLU A 35 37.31 4.81 42.98
C GLU A 35 36.36 5.47 42.00
N LEU A 36 35.54 4.68 41.30
CA LEU A 36 34.50 5.21 40.42
C LEU A 36 33.46 6.02 41.21
N LEU A 37 33.02 5.51 42.36
CA LEU A 37 32.10 6.23 43.25
C LEU A 37 32.70 7.58 43.69
N LYS A 38 33.97 7.60 44.12
CA LYS A 38 34.70 8.83 44.48
C LYS A 38 34.73 9.84 43.34
N PHE A 39 34.96 9.35 42.12
CA PHE A 39 34.99 10.18 40.93
C PHE A 39 33.62 10.79 40.63
N LEU A 40 32.56 9.97 40.67
CA LEU A 40 31.18 10.39 40.38
C LEU A 40 30.59 11.30 41.46
N SER A 41 30.99 11.13 42.73
CA SER A 41 30.49 11.93 43.87
C SER A 41 31.33 13.18 44.16
N SER A 42 32.28 13.53 43.28
CA SER A 42 33.12 14.73 43.44
C SER A 42 32.34 16.01 43.07
N ASP A 43 32.74 17.14 43.67
CA ASP A 43 32.10 18.45 43.39
C ASP A 43 32.10 18.82 41.90
N GLU A 44 33.10 18.37 41.13
CA GLU A 44 33.19 18.62 39.68
C GLU A 44 32.13 17.85 38.87
N HIS A 45 31.62 16.75 39.41
CA HIS A 45 30.81 15.78 38.69
C HIS A 45 29.41 15.56 39.29
N TYR A 46 29.15 16.12 40.47
CA TYR A 46 27.86 16.05 41.15
C TYR A 46 26.70 16.54 40.28
N ASP A 47 26.86 17.68 39.61
CA ASP A 47 25.82 18.26 38.75
C ASP A 47 25.43 17.33 37.57
N GLU A 48 26.35 16.46 37.14
CA GLU A 48 26.13 15.49 36.06
C GLU A 48 25.61 14.15 36.59
N SER A 49 26.20 13.63 37.67
CA SER A 49 25.93 12.30 38.20
C SER A 49 24.71 12.22 39.11
N GLY A 50 24.42 13.30 39.84
CA GLY A 50 23.42 13.34 40.90
C GLY A 50 23.77 12.51 42.14
N ILE A 51 25.01 12.05 42.29
CA ILE A 51 25.43 11.15 43.40
C ILE A 51 26.18 11.97 44.46
N GLN A 52 25.74 11.86 45.71
CA GLN A 52 26.41 12.43 46.88
C GLN A 52 26.68 11.36 47.92
N THR A 53 27.79 11.52 48.65
CA THR A 53 28.12 10.74 49.85
C THR A 53 28.59 11.67 50.96
N ASP A 54 28.16 11.39 52.18
CA ASP A 54 28.57 12.13 53.38
C ASP A 54 29.74 11.42 54.11
N SER A 55 30.24 10.31 53.54
CA SER A 55 31.32 9.51 54.14
C SER A 55 32.69 10.08 53.77
N ASN A 56 33.44 10.53 54.80
CA ASN A 56 34.81 11.03 54.63
C ASN A 56 35.81 9.95 54.17
N GLU A 57 35.54 8.68 54.47
CA GLU A 57 36.36 7.54 54.05
C GLU A 57 35.47 6.53 53.32
N LEU A 58 35.80 6.29 52.05
CA LEU A 58 35.12 5.34 51.18
C LEU A 58 36.08 4.17 50.95
N GLU A 59 35.73 3.02 51.52
CA GLU A 59 36.50 1.77 51.46
C GLU A 59 35.65 0.62 50.89
N ALA A 60 36.32 -0.33 50.23
CA ALA A 60 35.66 -1.54 49.75
C ALA A 60 35.17 -2.40 50.93
N ASN A 61 34.12 -3.19 50.69
CA ASN A 61 33.43 -4.06 51.65
C ASN A 61 32.73 -3.34 52.82
N HIS A 62 32.61 -2.01 52.78
CA HIS A 62 31.81 -1.25 53.72
C HIS A 62 30.51 -0.78 53.07
N ALA A 63 29.45 -0.70 53.86
CA ALA A 63 28.18 -0.12 53.45
C ALA A 63 28.34 1.41 53.44
N ILE A 64 28.25 2.00 52.25
CA ILE A 64 28.43 3.43 52.03
C ILE A 64 27.05 4.07 51.81
N PRO A 65 26.56 4.93 52.71
CA PRO A 65 25.34 5.69 52.49
C PRO A 65 25.52 6.69 51.35
N LEU A 66 24.61 6.64 50.39
CA LEU A 66 24.54 7.53 49.24
C LEU A 66 23.21 8.28 49.21
N VAL A 67 23.24 9.46 48.60
CA VAL A 67 22.05 10.14 48.08
C VAL A 67 22.20 10.20 46.56
N ILE A 68 21.32 9.52 45.85
CA ILE A 68 21.31 9.38 44.39
C ILE A 68 20.07 10.08 43.85
N GLY A 69 20.27 11.30 43.38
CA GLY A 69 19.27 12.06 42.63
C GLY A 69 19.22 11.67 41.15
N SER A 70 18.36 12.37 40.40
CA SER A 70 18.32 12.22 38.95
C SER A 70 19.62 12.74 38.32
N PRO A 71 20.30 11.96 37.45
CA PRO A 71 21.46 12.45 36.72
C PRO A 71 21.05 13.54 35.73
N ALA A 72 22.03 14.28 35.20
CA ALA A 72 21.79 15.21 34.12
C ALA A 72 21.11 14.49 32.93
N LEU A 73 20.06 15.10 32.38
CA LEU A 73 19.24 14.52 31.31
C LEU A 73 20.06 14.15 30.05
N ALA A 74 21.20 14.81 29.85
CA ALA A 74 22.12 14.49 28.77
C ALA A 74 22.79 13.12 28.94
N LEU A 75 23.03 12.71 30.19
CA LEU A 75 23.71 11.48 30.58
C LEU A 75 22.75 10.30 30.65
N GLY A 76 21.57 10.47 31.24
CA GLY A 76 20.53 9.43 31.28
C GLY A 76 19.34 9.79 32.16
N ARG A 77 18.56 8.79 32.53
CA ARG A 77 17.32 8.93 33.30
C ARG A 77 17.25 7.88 34.39
N LEU A 78 16.76 8.26 35.56
CA LEU A 78 16.61 7.37 36.71
C LEU A 78 15.15 7.39 37.16
N TYR A 79 14.55 6.21 37.34
CA TYR A 79 13.15 6.05 37.73
C TYR A 79 13.03 5.11 38.92
N ASP A 80 12.08 5.38 39.81
CA ASP A 80 11.85 4.55 40.99
C ASP A 80 11.27 3.19 40.62
N ASP A 81 10.30 3.18 39.72
CA ASP A 81 9.58 1.98 39.27
C ASP A 81 9.17 2.04 37.78
N PHE A 82 8.61 0.94 37.29
CA PHE A 82 8.12 0.83 35.93
C PHE A 82 7.04 1.85 35.56
N GLU A 83 6.09 2.16 36.46
CA GLU A 83 5.05 3.16 36.19
C GLU A 83 5.65 4.55 36.01
N GLY A 84 6.60 4.93 36.87
CA GLY A 84 7.37 6.17 36.80
C GLY A 84 8.14 6.27 35.50
N PHE A 85 8.78 5.17 35.07
CA PHE A 85 9.43 5.08 33.76
C PHE A 85 8.45 5.33 32.61
N VAL A 86 7.34 4.58 32.54
CA VAL A 86 6.33 4.71 31.48
C VAL A 86 5.78 6.13 31.43
N LYS A 87 5.45 6.71 32.58
CA LYS A 87 4.95 8.09 32.70
C LYS A 87 5.95 9.11 32.15
N GLY A 88 7.22 9.01 32.57
CA GLY A 88 8.28 9.91 32.15
C GLY A 88 8.56 9.80 30.65
N ASP A 89 8.68 8.57 30.16
CA ASP A 89 9.03 8.29 28.77
C ASP A 89 7.89 8.69 27.81
N MET A 90 6.63 8.36 28.13
CA MET A 90 5.46 8.76 27.32
C MET A 90 5.19 10.26 27.34
N THR A 91 5.56 10.96 28.42
CA THR A 91 5.50 12.44 28.45
C THR A 91 6.44 13.06 27.41
N HIS A 92 7.52 12.38 27.07
CA HIS A 92 8.52 12.81 26.10
C HIS A 92 8.44 12.07 24.76
N LEU A 93 7.32 11.41 24.45
CA LEU A 93 7.14 10.60 23.23
C LEU A 93 7.54 11.35 21.95
N HIS A 94 7.14 12.62 21.83
CA HIS A 94 7.45 13.49 20.69
C HIS A 94 8.82 14.17 20.75
N ASN A 95 9.64 13.89 21.77
CA ASN A 95 11.00 14.39 21.91
C ASN A 95 11.99 13.22 21.95
N PRO A 96 12.41 12.71 20.77
CA PRO A 96 13.34 11.57 20.68
C PRO A 96 14.68 11.81 21.39
N LYS A 97 15.13 13.07 21.48
CA LYS A 97 16.37 13.43 22.18
C LYS A 97 16.33 13.12 23.67
N MET A 98 15.13 12.99 24.24
CA MET A 98 14.86 12.67 25.64
C MET A 98 14.39 11.22 25.80
N SER A 99 13.44 10.80 24.97
CA SER A 99 12.83 9.46 24.98
C SER A 99 13.83 8.32 24.66
N ASN A 100 14.87 8.61 23.87
CA ASN A 100 15.90 7.62 23.51
C ASN A 100 17.11 7.65 24.44
N LYS A 101 17.09 8.48 25.49
CA LYS A 101 18.19 8.49 26.47
C LYS A 101 18.19 7.22 27.30
N PRO A 102 19.37 6.71 27.66
CA PRO A 102 19.48 5.53 28.50
C PRO A 102 18.79 5.77 29.84
N TYR A 103 18.28 4.70 30.43
CA TYR A 103 17.50 4.74 31.66
C TYR A 103 17.89 3.61 32.60
N PHE A 104 17.56 3.79 33.88
CA PHE A 104 17.65 2.78 34.92
C PHE A 104 16.39 2.81 35.77
N ILE A 105 15.84 1.64 36.11
CA ILE A 105 14.67 1.48 36.96
C ILE A 105 15.09 0.81 38.26
N LYS A 106 14.90 1.52 39.38
CA LYS A 106 15.44 1.12 40.70
C LYS A 106 14.80 -0.17 41.20
N SER A 107 13.47 -0.28 41.23
CA SER A 107 12.78 -1.42 41.85
C SER A 107 13.12 -2.77 41.21
N GLU A 108 13.37 -2.80 39.91
CA GLU A 108 13.67 -4.03 39.18
C GLU A 108 15.14 -4.21 38.87
N ASN A 109 15.98 -3.23 39.21
CA ASN A 109 17.41 -3.24 38.95
C ASN A 109 17.73 -3.46 37.45
N ILE A 110 17.00 -2.75 36.58
CA ILE A 110 17.09 -2.89 35.11
C ILE A 110 17.68 -1.63 34.48
N ALA A 111 18.67 -1.82 33.62
CA ALA A 111 19.22 -0.81 32.73
C ALA A 111 18.68 -0.97 31.30
N PHE A 112 18.75 0.11 30.51
CA PHE A 112 18.24 0.15 29.13
C PHE A 112 18.83 -0.93 28.19
N ASP A 113 20.08 -1.32 28.41
CA ASP A 113 20.88 -2.25 27.60
C ASP A 113 20.93 -3.68 28.16
N ASP A 114 20.13 -3.97 29.20
CA ASP A 114 20.01 -5.33 29.72
C ASP A 114 19.48 -6.30 28.67
N VAL A 115 20.13 -7.46 28.58
CA VAL A 115 19.76 -8.55 27.67
C VAL A 115 18.46 -9.21 28.12
N GLU A 116 18.32 -9.42 29.43
CA GLU A 116 17.11 -10.02 30.02
C GLU A 116 16.23 -8.92 30.59
N LYS A 117 15.03 -8.77 30.00
CA LYS A 117 14.01 -7.82 30.42
C LYS A 117 12.71 -8.57 30.76
N PRO A 118 11.96 -8.15 31.79
CA PRO A 118 10.64 -8.67 32.07
C PRO A 118 9.69 -8.48 30.87
N GLN A 119 8.74 -9.39 30.71
CA GLN A 119 7.82 -9.39 29.57
C GLN A 119 7.04 -8.07 29.42
N TYR A 120 6.60 -7.45 30.52
CA TYR A 120 5.87 -6.17 30.47
C TYR A 120 6.71 -5.03 29.91
N LEU A 121 8.04 -5.06 30.08
CA LEU A 121 8.96 -4.06 29.52
C LEU A 121 9.18 -4.29 28.02
N LEU A 122 9.26 -5.55 27.59
CA LEU A 122 9.26 -5.90 26.16
C LEU A 122 7.95 -5.50 25.48
N ASN A 123 6.82 -5.72 26.15
CA ASN A 123 5.50 -5.28 25.69
C ASN A 123 5.44 -3.76 25.54
N TYR A 124 5.99 -3.02 26.52
CA TYR A 124 6.12 -1.56 26.44
C TYR A 124 6.92 -1.10 25.22
N GLU A 125 8.10 -1.68 25.00
CA GLU A 125 8.98 -1.31 23.88
C GLU A 125 8.28 -1.54 22.52
N GLY A 126 7.57 -2.67 22.37
CA GLY A 126 6.81 -2.94 21.15
C GLY A 126 5.60 -2.04 20.95
N ILE A 127 4.85 -1.72 22.02
CA ILE A 127 3.74 -0.75 21.94
C ILE A 127 4.25 0.65 21.61
N LYS A 128 5.39 1.06 22.17
CA LYS A 128 6.03 2.33 21.83
C LYS A 128 6.43 2.38 20.35
N ALA A 129 6.97 1.29 19.80
CA ALA A 129 7.27 1.19 18.38
C ALA A 129 6.00 1.30 17.52
N PHE A 130 4.93 0.59 17.89
CA PHE A 130 3.63 0.67 17.23
C PHE A 130 3.03 2.09 17.29
N LEU A 131 3.13 2.77 18.44
CA LEU A 131 2.71 4.16 18.60
C LEU A 131 3.45 5.11 17.64
N TYR A 132 4.75 4.91 17.41
CA TYR A 132 5.48 5.69 16.41
C TYR A 132 4.96 5.44 14.98
N GLN A 133 4.53 4.21 14.65
CA GLN A 133 3.85 3.94 13.39
C GLN A 133 2.49 4.64 13.30
N LEU A 134 1.70 4.66 14.38
CA LEU A 134 0.45 5.41 14.40
C LEU A 134 0.67 6.92 14.25
N ILE A 135 1.73 7.48 14.85
CA ILE A 135 2.12 8.89 14.68
C ILE A 135 2.45 9.19 13.21
N SER A 136 3.17 8.30 12.51
CA SER A 136 3.51 8.50 11.10
C SER A 136 2.30 8.38 10.17
N MET A 137 1.30 7.59 10.57
CA MET A 137 0.03 7.39 9.86
C MET A 137 -1.01 8.47 10.16
N ALA A 138 -0.91 9.17 11.29
CA ALA A 138 -1.79 10.27 11.63
C ALA A 138 -1.70 11.40 10.58
N SER A 139 -2.82 12.06 10.33
CA SER A 139 -2.85 13.25 9.47
C SER A 139 -2.23 14.46 10.17
N TYR A 140 -2.40 14.53 11.49
CA TYR A 140 -1.82 15.56 12.34
C TYR A 140 -1.63 15.04 13.77
N SER A 141 -0.57 15.50 14.43
CA SER A 141 -0.30 15.20 15.83
C SER A 141 -0.40 16.48 16.66
N ASP A 142 -1.38 16.51 17.57
CA ASP A 142 -1.55 17.57 18.55
C ASP A 142 -0.70 17.23 19.78
N ASN A 143 0.54 17.73 19.79
CA ASN A 143 1.48 17.48 20.88
C ASN A 143 1.04 18.13 22.20
N VAL A 144 0.22 19.18 22.17
CA VAL A 144 -0.22 19.91 23.37
C VAL A 144 -1.29 19.12 24.09
N ASN A 145 -2.29 18.64 23.34
CA ASN A 145 -3.37 17.82 23.89
C ASN A 145 -3.06 16.31 23.88
N LYS A 146 -1.89 15.93 23.35
CA LYS A 146 -1.44 14.54 23.16
C LYS A 146 -2.49 13.70 22.43
N LYS A 147 -2.87 14.18 21.25
CA LYS A 147 -3.85 13.51 20.38
C LYS A 147 -3.28 13.28 18.99
N LEU A 148 -3.70 12.18 18.38
CA LEU A 148 -3.49 11.91 16.96
C LEU A 148 -4.81 12.14 16.22
N ILE A 149 -4.76 12.95 15.17
CA ILE A 149 -5.92 13.31 14.36
C ILE A 149 -5.85 12.56 13.03
N PHE A 150 -6.93 11.85 12.73
CA PHE A 150 -7.10 11.07 11.52
C PHE A 150 -8.27 11.63 10.70
N PHE A 151 -8.01 11.99 9.44
CA PHE A 151 -9.04 12.49 8.54
C PHE A 151 -9.60 11.38 7.66
N SER A 152 -10.91 11.19 7.72
CA SER A 152 -11.69 10.38 6.78
C SER A 152 -12.97 11.14 6.38
N LYS A 153 -14.11 10.45 6.23
CA LYS A 153 -15.44 11.09 6.15
C LYS A 153 -15.82 11.81 7.44
N LYS A 154 -15.29 11.34 8.58
CA LYS A 154 -15.42 11.98 9.89
C LYS A 154 -14.02 12.14 10.46
N THR A 155 -13.76 13.28 11.11
CA THR A 155 -12.53 13.44 11.89
C THR A 155 -12.58 12.50 13.09
N PHE A 156 -11.50 11.75 13.29
CA PHE A 156 -11.32 10.91 14.46
C PHE A 156 -10.11 11.39 15.25
N GLU A 157 -10.29 11.54 16.56
CA GLU A 157 -9.24 11.94 17.50
C GLU A 157 -8.93 10.76 18.42
N LEU A 158 -7.67 10.31 18.37
CA LEU A 158 -7.15 9.28 19.27
C LEU A 158 -6.32 9.94 20.38
N SER A 159 -6.66 9.69 21.63
CA SER A 159 -5.87 10.14 22.78
C SER A 159 -4.66 9.24 23.00
N ILE A 160 -3.48 9.85 23.05
CA ILE A 160 -2.21 9.18 23.42
C ILE A 160 -1.65 9.73 24.74
N ASP A 161 -2.49 10.37 25.55
CA ASP A 161 -2.13 10.90 26.88
C ASP A 161 -2.06 9.79 27.94
N VAL A 162 -1.14 8.84 27.74
CA VAL A 162 -0.88 7.71 28.65
C VAL A 162 -0.74 8.17 30.12
N PRO A 163 -0.06 9.28 30.46
CA PRO A 163 0.03 9.73 31.85
C PRO A 163 -1.31 9.98 32.56
N LYS A 164 -2.42 10.25 31.84
CA LYS A 164 -3.76 10.37 32.45
C LYS A 164 -4.42 9.03 32.74
N GLN A 165 -3.96 7.96 32.12
CA GLN A 165 -4.51 6.60 32.23
C GLN A 165 -3.40 5.59 32.58
N LEU A 166 -2.42 6.03 33.36
CA LEU A 166 -1.15 5.31 33.57
C LEU A 166 -1.37 3.89 34.10
N SER A 167 -2.15 3.75 35.18
CA SER A 167 -2.41 2.44 35.80
C SER A 167 -3.05 1.47 34.81
N SER A 168 -4.14 1.87 34.15
CA SER A 168 -4.82 1.03 33.15
C SER A 168 -3.94 0.68 31.95
N PHE A 169 -3.04 1.58 31.55
CA PHE A 169 -2.06 1.30 30.51
C PHE A 169 -1.05 0.25 31.00
N CYS A 170 -0.47 0.43 32.19
CA CYS A 170 0.48 -0.53 32.78
C CYS A 170 -0.17 -1.91 33.03
N ASP A 171 -1.43 -1.96 33.48
CA ASP A 171 -2.20 -3.20 33.59
C ASP A 171 -2.31 -3.90 32.22
N SER A 172 -2.63 -3.14 31.17
CA SER A 172 -2.71 -3.67 29.80
C SER A 172 -1.36 -4.24 29.32
N LEU A 173 -0.23 -3.65 29.73
CA LEU A 173 1.11 -4.16 29.41
C LEU A 173 1.43 -5.48 30.10
N GLN A 174 0.88 -5.71 31.30
CA GLN A 174 1.06 -6.96 32.03
C GLN A 174 0.18 -8.09 31.46
N GLU A 175 -1.01 -7.76 30.97
CA GLU A 175 -1.95 -8.71 30.39
C GLU A 175 -1.63 -9.08 28.93
N LEU A 176 -0.89 -8.24 28.21
CA LEU A 176 -0.56 -8.45 26.81
C LEU A 176 0.30 -9.71 26.61
N ASP A 177 -0.22 -10.68 25.86
CA ASP A 177 0.54 -11.86 25.49
C ASP A 177 1.43 -11.61 24.25
N SER A 178 2.37 -12.54 24.02
CA SER A 178 3.33 -12.42 22.91
C SER A 178 2.67 -12.48 21.53
N GLN A 179 1.51 -13.12 21.39
CA GLN A 179 0.81 -13.23 20.11
C GLN A 179 0.11 -11.91 19.75
N GLN A 180 -0.53 -11.28 20.72
CA GLN A 180 -1.12 -9.96 20.58
C GLN A 180 -0.06 -8.92 20.25
N LEU A 181 1.09 -8.94 20.96
CA LEU A 181 2.21 -8.06 20.67
C LEU A 181 2.71 -8.22 19.23
N GLN A 182 2.95 -9.46 18.79
CA GLN A 182 3.40 -9.75 17.43
C GLN A 182 2.41 -9.24 16.39
N LEU A 183 1.11 -9.41 16.63
CA LEU A 183 0.07 -8.89 15.74
C LEU A 183 0.15 -7.35 15.61
N MET A 184 0.42 -6.62 16.68
CA MET A 184 0.56 -5.15 16.60
C MET A 184 1.80 -4.75 15.80
N LEU A 185 2.91 -5.46 16.00
CA LEU A 185 4.16 -5.22 15.27
C LEU A 185 3.98 -5.51 13.78
N ASP A 186 3.42 -6.67 13.43
CA ASP A 186 3.14 -7.06 12.05
C ASP A 186 2.15 -6.10 11.37
N PHE A 187 1.17 -5.59 12.12
CA PHE A 187 0.25 -4.58 11.63
C PHE A 187 0.94 -3.23 11.43
N GLY A 188 1.75 -2.78 12.39
CA GLY A 188 2.54 -1.56 12.30
C GLY A 188 3.50 -1.56 11.11
N ASP A 189 4.21 -2.67 10.91
CA ASP A 189 5.12 -2.87 9.78
C ASP A 189 4.34 -2.89 8.46
N TRP A 190 3.20 -3.58 8.42
CA TRP A 190 2.35 -3.58 7.23
C TRP A 190 1.82 -2.19 6.90
N LEU A 191 1.47 -1.35 7.88
CA LEU A 191 1.00 0.02 7.62
C LEU A 191 2.05 0.85 6.88
N ASN A 192 3.33 0.55 7.07
CA ASN A 192 4.45 1.33 6.55
C ASN A 192 5.37 0.52 5.61
N ASP A 193 4.86 -0.55 4.99
CA ASP A 193 5.68 -1.38 4.09
C ASP A 193 6.08 -0.63 2.81
N GLU A 194 7.31 -0.90 2.34
CA GLU A 194 7.87 -0.26 1.14
C GLU A 194 7.17 -0.70 -0.16
N GLU A 195 6.71 -1.95 -0.25
CA GLU A 195 6.08 -2.53 -1.45
C GLU A 195 4.77 -1.81 -1.83
N THR A 196 4.07 -1.30 -0.82
CA THR A 196 2.76 -0.63 -0.92
C THR A 196 2.84 0.85 -0.59
N SER A 197 4.05 1.39 -0.42
CA SER A 197 4.31 2.81 -0.14
C SER A 197 3.62 3.77 -1.11
N SER A 198 3.41 3.38 -2.38
CA SER A 198 2.65 4.16 -3.37
C SER A 198 1.17 4.35 -3.05
N HIS A 199 0.63 3.60 -2.07
CA HIS A 199 -0.75 3.66 -1.59
C HIS A 199 -0.86 4.01 -0.10
N ILE A 200 0.17 4.67 0.44
CA ILE A 200 0.23 5.02 1.87
C ILE A 200 -0.92 5.96 2.27
N ASP A 201 -1.30 6.91 1.42
CA ASP A 201 -2.38 7.86 1.69
C ASP A 201 -3.74 7.15 1.79
N GLU A 202 -3.95 6.10 1.01
CA GLU A 202 -5.13 5.26 1.09
C GLU A 202 -5.11 4.37 2.32
N LYS A 203 -3.96 3.82 2.71
CA LYS A 203 -3.82 3.12 4.01
C LYS A 203 -4.17 4.05 5.17
N LYS A 204 -3.70 5.31 5.16
CA LYS A 204 -4.06 6.33 6.16
C LYS A 204 -5.56 6.61 6.19
N SER A 205 -6.16 6.77 5.01
CA SER A 205 -7.60 7.05 4.88
C SER A 205 -8.47 5.88 5.36
N ILE A 206 -8.06 4.65 5.07
CA ILE A 206 -8.71 3.41 5.51
C ILE A 206 -8.58 3.26 7.02
N LEU A 207 -7.36 3.44 7.57
CA LEU A 207 -7.14 3.40 9.01
C LEU A 207 -8.02 4.41 9.75
N ALA A 208 -8.07 5.65 9.24
CA ALA A 208 -8.93 6.71 9.77
C ALA A 208 -10.42 6.34 9.74
N PHE A 209 -10.87 5.68 8.68
CA PHE A 209 -12.24 5.21 8.55
C PHE A 209 -12.55 4.08 9.57
N VAL A 210 -11.69 3.06 9.66
CA VAL A 210 -11.88 1.94 10.59
C VAL A 210 -11.86 2.42 12.03
N PHE A 211 -10.92 3.29 12.40
CA PHE A 211 -10.92 3.90 13.74
C PHE A 211 -12.24 4.62 14.05
N ALA A 212 -12.76 5.42 13.12
CA ALA A 212 -14.02 6.13 13.32
C ALA A 212 -15.27 5.23 13.40
N ASP A 213 -15.20 4.01 12.87
CA ASP A 213 -16.31 3.04 12.82
C ASP A 213 -16.28 2.05 14.00
N THR A 214 -15.07 1.61 14.38
CA THR A 214 -14.86 0.60 15.42
C THR A 214 -14.70 1.20 16.81
N LEU A 215 -14.08 2.37 16.93
CA LEU A 215 -13.74 2.97 18.22
C LEU A 215 -14.72 4.08 18.62
N PRO A 216 -14.97 4.25 19.94
CA PRO A 216 -15.78 5.37 20.42
C PRO A 216 -15.09 6.72 20.15
N GLN A 217 -15.87 7.79 20.10
CA GLN A 217 -15.32 9.15 20.00
C GLN A 217 -14.49 9.48 21.23
N GLY A 218 -13.26 9.97 21.02
CA GLY A 218 -12.30 10.26 22.07
C GLY A 218 -11.65 9.01 22.68
N ALA A 219 -11.63 7.89 21.96
CA ALA A 219 -10.89 6.69 22.34
C ALA A 219 -9.42 6.99 22.68
N SER A 220 -8.84 6.17 23.54
CA SER A 220 -7.42 6.21 23.87
C SER A 220 -6.65 5.08 23.19
N ILE A 221 -5.31 5.14 23.29
CA ILE A 221 -4.46 4.06 22.82
C ILE A 221 -4.85 2.71 23.43
N ILE A 222 -5.34 2.67 24.68
CA ILE A 222 -5.76 1.42 25.35
C ILE A 222 -6.92 0.76 24.58
N ASP A 223 -7.88 1.55 24.10
CA ASP A 223 -9.00 1.04 23.30
C ASP A 223 -8.51 0.41 21.98
N VAL A 224 -7.46 0.99 21.38
CA VAL A 224 -6.79 0.42 20.20
C VAL A 224 -6.11 -0.90 20.56
N LEU A 225 -5.39 -0.97 21.69
CA LEU A 225 -4.72 -2.19 22.11
C LEU A 225 -5.71 -3.34 22.31
N GLN A 226 -6.85 -3.06 22.96
CA GLN A 226 -7.88 -4.06 23.24
C GLN A 226 -8.60 -4.57 21.98
N GLN A 227 -8.68 -3.77 20.93
CA GLN A 227 -9.41 -4.11 19.69
C GLN A 227 -8.48 -4.36 18.49
N ILE A 228 -7.18 -4.51 18.72
CA ILE A 228 -6.16 -4.54 17.65
C ILE A 228 -6.43 -5.59 16.58
N ALA A 229 -6.89 -6.78 16.97
CA ALA A 229 -7.19 -7.86 16.02
C ALA A 229 -8.35 -7.53 15.07
N GLN A 230 -9.39 -6.89 15.60
CA GLN A 230 -10.55 -6.47 14.80
C GLN A 230 -10.16 -5.32 13.86
N ILE A 231 -9.34 -4.38 14.36
CA ILE A 231 -8.83 -3.26 13.58
C ILE A 231 -7.95 -3.76 12.43
N ASP A 232 -6.98 -4.63 12.71
CA ASP A 232 -6.08 -5.20 11.69
C ASP A 232 -6.88 -5.91 10.59
N GLU A 233 -7.81 -6.79 10.96
CA GLU A 233 -8.67 -7.49 10.00
C GLU A 233 -9.49 -6.51 9.15
N ALA A 234 -10.14 -5.53 9.78
CA ALA A 234 -10.98 -4.55 9.10
C ALA A 234 -10.19 -3.67 8.12
N VAL A 235 -9.02 -3.18 8.54
CA VAL A 235 -8.13 -2.37 7.71
C VAL A 235 -7.63 -3.18 6.51
N ARG A 236 -7.11 -4.40 6.74
CA ARG A 236 -6.61 -5.26 5.65
C ARG A 236 -7.72 -5.63 4.66
N LYS A 237 -8.92 -5.93 5.15
CA LYS A 237 -10.08 -6.25 4.31
C LYS A 237 -10.48 -5.04 3.45
N GLN A 238 -10.54 -3.85 4.03
CA GLN A 238 -10.90 -2.64 3.29
C GLN A 238 -9.82 -2.23 2.29
N TYR A 239 -8.55 -2.44 2.61
CA TYR A 239 -7.44 -2.25 1.68
C TYR A 239 -7.48 -3.25 0.51
N ALA A 240 -7.77 -4.53 0.78
CA ALA A 240 -7.95 -5.52 -0.28
C ALA A 240 -9.06 -5.12 -1.25
N LEU A 241 -10.21 -4.66 -0.73
CA LEU A 241 -11.31 -4.13 -1.56
C LEU A 241 -10.90 -2.89 -2.36
N TYR A 242 -10.10 -1.98 -1.77
CA TYR A 242 -9.57 -0.82 -2.48
C TYR A 242 -8.68 -1.24 -3.65
N MET A 243 -7.75 -2.18 -3.42
CA MET A 243 -6.88 -2.73 -4.46
C MET A 243 -7.67 -3.43 -5.59
N GLU A 244 -8.74 -4.16 -5.24
CA GLU A 244 -9.64 -4.78 -6.21
C GLU A 244 -10.37 -3.72 -7.06
N ASN A 245 -10.93 -2.69 -6.43
CA ASN A 245 -11.63 -1.59 -7.12
C ASN A 245 -10.70 -0.79 -8.03
N PHE A 246 -9.51 -0.44 -7.54
CA PHE A 246 -8.50 0.28 -8.32
C PHE A 246 -8.06 -0.53 -9.54
N SER A 247 -7.87 -1.84 -9.36
CA SER A 247 -7.54 -2.77 -10.45
C SER A 247 -8.66 -2.84 -11.50
N TYR A 248 -9.91 -2.87 -11.05
CA TYR A 248 -11.07 -2.83 -11.94
C TYR A 248 -11.18 -1.51 -12.71
N GLU A 249 -11.07 -0.36 -12.05
CA GLU A 249 -11.17 0.94 -12.70
C GLU A 249 -10.09 1.12 -13.77
N LYS A 250 -8.85 0.74 -13.46
CA LYS A 250 -7.73 0.74 -14.41
C LYS A 250 -7.99 -0.19 -15.58
N PHE A 251 -8.63 -1.33 -15.34
CA PHE A 251 -9.03 -2.26 -16.39
C PHE A 251 -10.14 -1.67 -17.28
N VAL A 252 -11.24 -1.18 -16.70
CA VAL A 252 -12.34 -0.55 -17.45
C VAL A 252 -11.81 0.62 -18.26
N LYS A 253 -10.96 1.47 -17.68
CA LYS A 253 -10.34 2.59 -18.40
C LYS A 253 -9.55 2.11 -19.62
N LYS A 254 -8.69 1.08 -19.47
CA LYS A 254 -7.99 0.47 -20.61
C LYS A 254 -8.94 -0.11 -21.64
N LEU A 255 -10.04 -0.72 -21.21
CA LEU A 255 -11.04 -1.29 -22.10
C LEU A 255 -11.81 -0.20 -22.86
N THR A 256 -12.24 0.86 -22.18
CA THR A 256 -12.90 2.03 -22.80
C THR A 256 -11.96 2.72 -23.78
N GLU A 257 -10.71 2.99 -23.40
CA GLU A 257 -9.70 3.55 -24.32
C GLU A 257 -9.46 2.64 -25.53
N ASN A 258 -9.42 1.32 -25.33
CA ASN A 258 -9.27 0.36 -26.43
C ASN A 258 -10.55 0.23 -27.27
N SER A 259 -11.74 0.35 -26.68
CA SER A 259 -13.05 0.32 -27.33
C SER A 259 -13.28 1.59 -28.15
N GLU A 260 -12.90 2.76 -27.66
CA GLU A 260 -12.92 4.01 -28.41
C GLU A 260 -11.93 3.97 -29.57
N LYS A 261 -10.70 3.47 -29.33
CA LYS A 261 -9.74 3.17 -30.39
C LYS A 261 -10.27 2.12 -31.37
N PHE A 262 -11.14 1.22 -30.94
CA PHE A 262 -11.77 0.20 -31.77
C PHE A 262 -12.89 0.79 -32.63
N VAL A 263 -13.85 1.52 -32.06
CA VAL A 263 -14.90 2.23 -32.79
C VAL A 263 -14.28 3.19 -33.79
N SER A 264 -13.23 3.92 -33.39
CA SER A 264 -12.45 4.79 -34.27
C SER A 264 -11.79 4.01 -35.41
N ARG A 265 -11.04 2.93 -35.12
CA ARG A 265 -10.39 2.09 -36.15
C ARG A 265 -11.38 1.42 -37.11
N VAL A 266 -12.53 0.97 -36.60
CA VAL A 266 -13.59 0.37 -37.39
C VAL A 266 -14.24 1.41 -38.27
N ASN A 267 -14.61 2.57 -37.72
CA ASN A 267 -15.24 3.65 -38.48
C ASN A 267 -14.28 4.26 -39.53
N ASP A 268 -12.99 4.35 -39.22
CA ASP A 268 -11.94 4.72 -40.18
C ASP A 268 -11.78 3.69 -41.29
N SER A 269 -11.77 2.40 -40.95
CA SER A 269 -11.67 1.32 -41.93
C SER A 269 -12.90 1.30 -42.84
N ILE A 270 -14.10 1.50 -42.29
CA ILE A 270 -15.36 1.62 -43.05
C ILE A 270 -15.32 2.86 -43.94
N SER A 271 -14.96 4.02 -43.40
CA SER A 271 -14.92 5.29 -44.14
C SER A 271 -13.89 5.27 -45.28
N LYS A 272 -12.80 4.53 -45.13
CA LYS A 272 -11.79 4.33 -46.18
C LYS A 272 -12.22 3.30 -47.23
N MET A 273 -12.93 2.24 -46.82
CA MET A 273 -13.34 1.16 -47.72
C MET A 273 -14.61 1.49 -48.52
N LEU A 274 -15.65 2.08 -47.90
CA LEU A 274 -16.94 2.33 -48.58
C LEU A 274 -16.80 3.07 -49.93
N PRO A 275 -16.02 4.16 -50.04
CA PRO A 275 -15.84 4.90 -51.30
C PRO A 275 -15.04 4.11 -52.34
N GLN A 276 -14.07 3.31 -51.91
CA GLN A 276 -13.25 2.50 -52.81
C GLN A 276 -14.09 1.39 -53.44
N PHE A 277 -14.83 0.61 -52.64
CA PHE A 277 -15.60 -0.57 -53.09
C PHE A 277 -16.88 -0.22 -53.87
N LEU A 278 -17.63 0.82 -53.46
CA LEU A 278 -18.88 1.21 -54.14
C LEU A 278 -18.67 2.26 -55.23
N GLY A 279 -17.71 3.17 -55.05
CA GLY A 279 -17.58 4.36 -55.88
C GLY A 279 -16.90 4.09 -57.22
N LEU A 280 -15.77 3.40 -57.25
CA LEU A 280 -14.95 3.34 -58.47
C LEU A 280 -15.42 2.29 -59.50
N PRO A 281 -15.69 1.02 -59.15
CA PRO A 281 -16.02 -0.01 -60.14
C PRO A 281 -17.42 0.17 -60.74
N LEU A 282 -18.41 0.50 -59.90
CA LEU A 282 -19.78 0.72 -60.36
C LEU A 282 -19.90 1.98 -61.23
N LEU A 283 -19.24 3.08 -60.85
CA LEU A 283 -19.32 4.34 -61.62
C LEU A 283 -18.46 4.32 -62.89
N THR A 284 -17.41 3.50 -62.97
CA THR A 284 -16.52 3.46 -64.15
C THR A 284 -16.77 2.27 -65.07
N ALA A 285 -17.00 1.06 -64.56
CA ALA A 285 -17.12 -0.14 -65.41
C ALA A 285 -18.49 -0.23 -66.10
N ILE A 286 -19.57 0.22 -65.46
CA ILE A 286 -20.93 0.13 -66.02
C ILE A 286 -21.12 1.12 -67.18
N PRO A 287 -20.78 2.43 -67.06
CA PRO A 287 -20.97 3.37 -68.17
C PRO A 287 -20.00 3.13 -69.33
N THR A 288 -18.78 2.65 -69.05
CA THR A 288 -17.74 2.43 -70.07
C THR A 288 -17.98 1.16 -70.88
N SER A 289 -18.52 0.10 -70.26
CA SER A 289 -18.99 -1.08 -70.99
C SER A 289 -20.25 -0.82 -71.81
N LEU A 290 -21.10 0.12 -71.40
CA LEU A 290 -22.28 0.55 -72.15
C LEU A 290 -21.99 1.52 -73.31
N LYS A 291 -20.93 2.33 -73.23
CA LYS A 291 -20.63 3.39 -74.23
C LYS A 291 -19.55 3.06 -75.25
N SER A 292 -18.58 2.23 -74.90
CA SER A 292 -17.44 1.89 -75.76
C SER A 292 -17.51 0.40 -76.05
N GLY A 293 -17.49 0.03 -77.33
CA GLY A 293 -17.57 -1.37 -77.77
C GLY A 293 -16.67 -2.30 -76.95
N ASP A 294 -17.17 -3.52 -76.73
CA ASP A 294 -16.65 -4.54 -75.82
C ASP A 294 -15.11 -4.61 -75.81
N ASN A 295 -14.47 -4.18 -74.72
CA ASN A 295 -13.01 -4.15 -74.59
C ASN A 295 -12.56 -5.07 -73.45
N TRP A 296 -11.83 -6.14 -73.80
CA TRP A 296 -11.33 -7.15 -72.86
C TRP A 296 -10.48 -6.59 -71.72
N LEU A 297 -9.78 -5.47 -71.95
CA LEU A 297 -8.96 -4.79 -70.94
C LEU A 297 -9.80 -4.33 -69.74
N VAL A 298 -11.06 -3.96 -69.96
CA VAL A 298 -11.98 -3.52 -68.90
C VAL A 298 -12.31 -4.68 -67.98
N TYR A 299 -12.55 -5.88 -68.54
CA TYR A 299 -12.85 -7.07 -67.74
C TYR A 299 -11.63 -7.56 -66.95
N VAL A 300 -10.42 -7.50 -67.54
CA VAL A 300 -9.18 -7.85 -66.82
C VAL A 300 -8.90 -6.87 -65.68
N ALA A 301 -9.05 -5.56 -65.92
CA ALA A 301 -8.91 -4.55 -64.87
C ALA A 301 -9.93 -4.77 -63.74
N LEU A 302 -11.16 -5.14 -64.08
CA LEU A 302 -12.21 -5.45 -63.10
C LEU A 302 -11.88 -6.71 -62.28
N CYS A 303 -11.29 -7.74 -62.89
CA CYS A 303 -10.80 -8.94 -62.17
C CYS A 303 -9.69 -8.60 -61.17
N PHE A 304 -8.68 -7.83 -61.58
CA PHE A 304 -7.60 -7.38 -60.69
C PHE A 304 -8.13 -6.54 -59.53
N TYR A 305 -9.07 -5.64 -59.83
CA TYR A 305 -9.72 -4.82 -58.82
C TYR A 305 -10.49 -5.69 -57.80
N CYS A 306 -11.24 -6.70 -58.27
CA CYS A 306 -11.94 -7.63 -57.38
C CYS A 306 -10.97 -8.46 -56.51
N ALA A 307 -9.80 -8.84 -57.05
CA ALA A 307 -8.76 -9.53 -56.28
C ALA A 307 -8.18 -8.64 -55.16
N MET A 308 -7.93 -7.36 -55.43
CA MET A 308 -7.50 -6.39 -54.39
C MET A 308 -8.58 -6.21 -53.32
N CYS A 309 -9.84 -6.14 -53.73
CA CYS A 309 -11.00 -6.07 -52.83
C CYS A 309 -11.08 -7.29 -51.91
N PHE A 310 -10.88 -8.49 -52.46
CA PHE A 310 -10.86 -9.74 -51.69
C PHE A 310 -9.74 -9.78 -50.66
N LEU A 311 -8.53 -9.30 -51.01
CA LEU A 311 -7.41 -9.19 -50.06
C LEU A 311 -7.72 -8.20 -48.92
N GLY A 312 -8.32 -7.05 -49.24
CA GLY A 312 -8.74 -6.05 -48.25
C GLY A 312 -9.80 -6.60 -47.28
N LEU A 313 -10.80 -7.32 -47.79
CA LEU A 313 -11.80 -8.00 -46.97
C LEU A 313 -11.18 -9.06 -46.05
N THR A 314 -10.22 -9.85 -46.57
CA THR A 314 -9.54 -10.89 -45.78
C THR A 314 -8.75 -10.29 -44.62
N TYR A 315 -8.05 -9.18 -44.86
CA TYR A 315 -7.36 -8.43 -43.81
C TYR A 315 -8.34 -7.89 -42.75
N GLN A 316 -9.48 -7.35 -43.19
CA GLN A 316 -10.53 -6.89 -42.27
C GLN A 316 -11.07 -8.02 -41.39
N LYS A 317 -11.26 -9.22 -41.96
CA LYS A 317 -11.67 -10.40 -41.20
C LYS A 317 -10.65 -10.78 -40.13
N GLN A 318 -9.35 -10.77 -40.45
CA GLN A 318 -8.29 -11.06 -39.48
C GLN A 318 -8.30 -10.07 -38.29
N VAL A 319 -8.57 -8.79 -38.54
CA VAL A 319 -8.68 -7.79 -37.48
C VAL A 319 -9.90 -8.06 -36.59
N LEU A 320 -11.04 -8.45 -37.17
CA LEU A 320 -12.24 -8.85 -36.42
C LEU A 320 -11.98 -10.08 -35.54
N ASP A 321 -11.30 -11.09 -36.07
CA ASP A 321 -11.00 -12.34 -35.36
C ASP A 321 -10.03 -12.13 -34.18
N ASN A 322 -8.96 -11.35 -34.38
CA ASN A 322 -8.04 -11.00 -33.30
C ASN A 322 -8.77 -10.27 -32.15
N LEU A 323 -9.72 -9.39 -32.49
CA LEU A 323 -10.47 -8.64 -31.51
C LEU A 323 -11.44 -9.52 -30.71
N ARG A 324 -12.10 -10.47 -31.38
CA ARG A 324 -12.93 -11.47 -30.71
C ARG A 324 -12.10 -12.27 -29.69
N ASN A 325 -10.89 -12.68 -30.08
CA ASN A 325 -9.98 -13.40 -29.20
C ASN A 325 -9.54 -12.56 -27.98
N ASP A 326 -9.31 -11.26 -28.14
CA ASP A 326 -8.96 -10.37 -27.03
C ASP A 326 -10.11 -10.26 -26.01
N VAL A 327 -11.37 -10.20 -26.47
CA VAL A 327 -12.57 -10.19 -25.62
C VAL A 327 -12.74 -11.52 -24.88
N GLU A 328 -12.58 -12.65 -25.57
CA GLU A 328 -12.70 -13.99 -24.98
C GLU A 328 -11.56 -14.28 -23.98
N GLN A 329 -10.33 -13.86 -24.28
CA GLN A 329 -9.20 -14.02 -23.35
C GLN A 329 -9.38 -13.23 -22.06
N PHE A 330 -10.02 -12.06 -22.12
CA PHE A 330 -10.30 -11.29 -20.91
C PHE A 330 -11.30 -11.99 -19.98
N GLU A 331 -12.33 -12.64 -20.52
CA GLU A 331 -13.29 -13.41 -19.73
C GLU A 331 -12.66 -14.65 -19.10
N GLN A 332 -11.75 -15.32 -19.83
CA GLN A 332 -11.09 -16.53 -19.35
C GLN A 332 -9.92 -16.26 -18.37
N LYS A 333 -9.14 -15.19 -18.58
CA LYS A 333 -7.95 -14.88 -17.74
C LYS A 333 -8.20 -13.79 -16.70
N GLY A 334 -9.17 -12.91 -16.90
CA GLY A 334 -9.28 -11.64 -16.19
C GLY A 334 -9.97 -11.66 -14.83
N LYS A 335 -10.49 -12.81 -14.35
CA LYS A 335 -11.23 -12.94 -13.07
C LYS A 335 -12.18 -11.74 -12.84
N VAL A 336 -13.12 -11.51 -13.76
CA VAL A 336 -14.10 -10.42 -13.62
C VAL A 336 -14.79 -10.53 -12.24
N PRO A 337 -14.63 -9.53 -11.35
CA PRO A 337 -15.18 -9.58 -10.00
C PRO A 337 -16.70 -9.79 -10.04
N VAL A 338 -17.23 -10.60 -9.13
CA VAL A 338 -18.64 -11.03 -9.13
C VAL A 338 -19.61 -9.84 -9.14
N GLN A 339 -19.25 -8.75 -8.47
CA GLN A 339 -20.04 -7.53 -8.32
C GLN A 339 -20.17 -6.73 -9.63
N LEU A 340 -19.27 -6.95 -10.60
CA LEU A 340 -19.13 -6.13 -11.81
C LEU A 340 -19.43 -6.91 -13.09
N LYS A 341 -19.84 -8.17 -12.94
CA LYS A 341 -20.40 -9.01 -14.00
C LYS A 341 -21.58 -8.37 -14.75
N PRO A 342 -22.57 -7.70 -14.12
CA PRO A 342 -23.73 -7.19 -14.86
C PRO A 342 -23.34 -6.06 -15.84
N ASP A 343 -22.45 -5.15 -15.44
CA ASP A 343 -21.97 -4.07 -16.31
C ASP A 343 -21.10 -4.62 -17.45
N TRP A 344 -20.22 -5.59 -17.14
CA TRP A 344 -19.43 -6.30 -18.14
C TRP A 344 -20.30 -7.00 -19.19
N GLN A 345 -21.36 -7.69 -18.75
CA GLN A 345 -22.28 -8.37 -19.67
C GLN A 345 -22.93 -7.39 -20.65
N LYS A 346 -23.35 -6.22 -20.17
CA LYS A 346 -23.97 -5.18 -21.01
C LYS A 346 -23.02 -4.65 -22.08
N ASP A 347 -21.74 -4.44 -21.74
CA ASP A 347 -20.76 -3.95 -22.70
C ASP A 347 -20.27 -5.04 -23.66
N LYS A 348 -20.13 -6.28 -23.17
CA LYS A 348 -19.88 -7.46 -24.01
C LYS A 348 -20.98 -7.63 -25.07
N GLU A 349 -22.25 -7.53 -24.68
CA GLU A 349 -23.38 -7.66 -25.59
C GLU A 349 -23.35 -6.59 -26.70
N LYS A 350 -22.98 -5.35 -26.38
CA LYS A 350 -22.79 -4.29 -27.39
C LYS A 350 -21.65 -4.63 -28.36
N ILE A 351 -20.51 -5.09 -27.85
CA ILE A 351 -19.34 -5.45 -28.66
C ILE A 351 -19.67 -6.63 -29.58
N GLU A 352 -20.30 -7.68 -29.06
CA GLU A 352 -20.74 -8.83 -29.85
C GLU A 352 -21.76 -8.44 -30.93
N THR A 353 -22.69 -7.54 -30.61
CA THR A 353 -23.66 -7.03 -31.59
C THR A 353 -22.98 -6.29 -32.73
N LEU A 354 -21.95 -5.49 -32.44
CA LEU A 354 -21.16 -4.79 -33.45
C LEU A 354 -20.33 -5.76 -34.31
N LEU A 355 -19.66 -6.72 -33.67
CA LEU A 355 -18.90 -7.77 -34.37
C LEU A 355 -19.78 -8.56 -35.32
N LYS A 356 -20.97 -8.99 -34.88
CA LYS A 356 -21.93 -9.73 -35.70
C LYS A 356 -22.44 -8.93 -36.90
N LYS A 357 -22.71 -7.63 -36.72
CA LYS A 357 -23.10 -6.74 -37.83
C LYS A 357 -21.97 -6.59 -38.85
N GLN A 358 -20.73 -6.50 -38.40
CA GLN A 358 -19.56 -6.39 -39.27
C GLN A 358 -19.26 -7.70 -40.02
N GLU A 359 -19.41 -8.85 -39.36
CA GLU A 359 -19.26 -10.15 -40.00
C GLU A 359 -20.32 -10.36 -41.09
N MET A 360 -21.56 -9.93 -40.85
CA MET A 360 -22.62 -9.93 -41.86
C MET A 360 -22.29 -9.01 -43.04
N LEU A 361 -21.77 -7.81 -42.78
CA LEU A 361 -21.34 -6.87 -43.83
C LEU A 361 -20.18 -7.44 -44.65
N TYR A 362 -19.19 -8.06 -44.01
CA TYR A 362 -18.08 -8.74 -44.67
C TYR A 362 -18.60 -9.82 -45.64
N TRP A 363 -19.52 -10.68 -45.18
CA TRP A 363 -20.11 -11.72 -46.02
C TRP A 363 -20.87 -11.14 -47.20
N LEU A 364 -21.66 -10.09 -46.98
CA LEU A 364 -22.39 -9.42 -48.07
C LEU A 364 -21.42 -8.85 -49.12
N LEU A 365 -20.39 -8.13 -48.68
CA LEU A 365 -19.38 -7.56 -49.59
C LEU A 365 -18.60 -8.65 -50.33
N LEU A 366 -18.27 -9.75 -49.66
CA LEU A 366 -17.57 -10.88 -50.27
C LEU A 366 -18.42 -11.54 -51.37
N VAL A 367 -19.74 -11.68 -51.16
CA VAL A 367 -20.67 -12.18 -52.17
C VAL A 367 -20.75 -11.22 -53.37
N VAL A 368 -20.79 -9.91 -53.13
CA VAL A 368 -20.81 -8.89 -54.20
C VAL A 368 -19.52 -8.93 -55.01
N VAL A 369 -18.36 -8.91 -54.35
CA VAL A 369 -17.03 -8.98 -55.01
C VAL A 369 -16.89 -10.29 -55.79
N GLY A 370 -17.32 -11.42 -55.21
CA GLY A 370 -17.31 -12.71 -55.89
C GLY A 370 -18.21 -12.75 -57.12
N SER A 371 -19.40 -12.16 -57.04
CA SER A 371 -20.34 -12.06 -58.17
C SER A 371 -19.79 -11.15 -59.28
N CYS A 372 -19.19 -10.01 -58.93
CA CYS A 372 -18.53 -9.11 -59.88
C CYS A 372 -17.32 -9.78 -60.55
N PHE A 373 -16.50 -10.51 -59.79
CA PHE A 373 -15.38 -11.28 -60.33
C PHE A 373 -15.87 -12.35 -61.30
N PHE A 374 -16.89 -13.12 -60.93
CA PHE A 374 -17.45 -14.16 -61.80
C PHE A 374 -18.03 -13.56 -63.09
N TYR A 375 -18.74 -12.43 -63.01
CA TYR A 375 -19.22 -11.70 -64.18
C TYR A 375 -18.08 -11.25 -65.10
N ALA A 376 -17.05 -10.60 -64.53
CA ALA A 376 -15.89 -10.13 -65.27
C ALA A 376 -15.14 -11.28 -65.94
N PHE A 377 -14.94 -12.37 -65.22
CA PHE A 377 -14.25 -13.56 -65.69
C PHE A 377 -15.01 -14.27 -66.80
N THR A 378 -16.32 -14.49 -66.64
CA THR A 378 -17.15 -15.12 -67.68
C THR A 378 -17.19 -14.29 -68.96
N LYS A 379 -17.33 -12.96 -68.85
CA LYS A 379 -17.27 -12.05 -70.01
C LYS A 379 -15.92 -12.07 -70.70
N PHE A 380 -14.83 -12.09 -69.94
CA PHE A 380 -13.49 -12.22 -70.48
C PHE A 380 -13.28 -13.55 -71.23
N CYS A 381 -13.73 -14.67 -70.66
CA CYS A 381 -13.64 -15.99 -71.30
C CYS A 381 -14.48 -16.10 -72.58
N LEU A 382 -15.68 -15.49 -72.60
CA LEU A 382 -16.52 -15.41 -73.80
C LEU A 382 -15.87 -14.56 -74.90
N TYR A 383 -15.25 -13.43 -74.53
CA TYR A 383 -14.54 -12.58 -75.48
C TYR A 383 -13.35 -13.30 -76.15
N LEU A 384 -12.64 -14.15 -75.40
CA LEU A 384 -11.52 -14.95 -75.92
C LEU A 384 -11.96 -16.21 -76.70
N HIS A 385 -13.27 -16.45 -76.91
CA HIS A 385 -13.82 -17.68 -77.48
C HIS A 385 -13.39 -18.98 -76.75
N ILE A 386 -13.02 -18.88 -75.47
CA ILE A 386 -12.62 -20.04 -74.65
C ILE A 386 -13.86 -20.82 -74.15
N ILE A 387 -15.02 -20.16 -74.12
CA ILE A 387 -16.33 -20.78 -73.80
C ILE A 387 -17.23 -20.61 -75.02
N GLU A 388 -17.54 -21.69 -75.74
CA GLU A 388 -18.64 -21.70 -76.71
C GLU A 388 -19.96 -21.94 -75.97
N VAL A 389 -20.85 -20.93 -75.98
CA VAL A 389 -22.23 -21.15 -75.59
C VAL A 389 -22.91 -21.89 -76.75
N VAL A 390 -23.03 -23.21 -76.63
CA VAL A 390 -23.87 -24.01 -77.50
C VAL A 390 -25.32 -23.62 -77.21
N TYR A 391 -25.93 -22.81 -78.07
CA TYR A 391 -27.39 -22.75 -78.15
C TYR A 391 -27.85 -23.97 -78.94
N GLY A 392 -28.30 -24.98 -78.20
CA GLY A 392 -28.95 -26.21 -78.69
C GLY A 392 -29.93 -26.70 -77.66
#